data_AF-A0A969D1N1-F1
#
_entry.id   AF-A0A969D1N1-F1
#
_cell.length_a   1.000
_cell.length_b   1.000
_cell.length_c   1.000
_cell.angle_alpha   90.00
_cell.angle_beta   90.00
_cell.angle_gamma   90.00
#
_symmetry.space_group_name_H-M   'P 1'
#
loop_
_entity.id
_entity.type
_entity.pdbx_description
1 polymer ?
#
loop_
_entity_poly.entity_id
_entity_poly.type
_entity_poly.pdbx_seq_one_letter_code
_entity_poly.pdbx_strand_id
1 'polypeptide(L)'
;MIRILLTAFGLFLGFIGWSQTTYYSVSTGNWNSAAVWDTDPAGAGGDGIPAEADSVVIQLGTTVTIPNNYGTAAHPGGACVTGVPTAAGADNFRNDGGVLIQTGGALVFTTSGSDHFILTGQNRILGSLTVGNRLYNYGELVVESGATFSLGNDLALGLSSSTMINQALDLAAGDDIYLLGTGATLCGSGSISLGTAADQLIQEYCGANKEDQFCLGFRFLMMALPEIPPRAPTPHYPCILSTGRQ
;
A
#
# COMPACT_ATOMS: atom_id res chain seq x y z
N MET A 1 22.30 -14.37 -20.74
CA MET A 1 22.30 -12.95 -20.34
C MET A 1 21.49 -12.03 -21.26
N ILE A 2 21.34 -12.31 -22.56
CA ILE A 2 20.55 -11.48 -23.51
C ILE A 2 19.02 -11.48 -23.27
N ARG A 3 18.46 -12.50 -22.60
CA ARG A 3 17.01 -12.59 -22.35
C ARG A 3 16.48 -11.71 -21.20
N ILE A 4 17.33 -11.30 -20.26
CA ILE A 4 16.92 -10.44 -19.13
C ILE A 4 16.91 -8.96 -19.56
N LEU A 5 17.74 -8.59 -20.54
CA LEU A 5 17.84 -7.21 -21.04
C LEU A 5 16.61 -6.78 -21.88
N LEU A 6 15.96 -7.72 -22.56
CA LEU A 6 14.76 -7.45 -23.38
C LEU A 6 13.48 -7.28 -22.55
N THR A 7 13.40 -7.89 -21.37
CA THR A 7 12.25 -7.73 -20.47
C THR A 7 12.25 -6.36 -19.78
N ALA A 8 13.44 -5.81 -19.49
CA ALA A 8 13.59 -4.46 -18.94
C ALA A 8 13.26 -3.37 -19.99
N PHE A 9 13.56 -3.59 -21.26
CA PHE A 9 13.30 -2.61 -22.34
C PHE A 9 11.84 -2.64 -22.83
N GLY A 10 11.18 -3.80 -22.81
CA GLY A 10 9.76 -3.93 -23.14
C GLY A 10 8.79 -3.35 -22.09
N LEU A 11 9.29 -3.09 -20.87
CA LEU A 11 8.50 -2.52 -19.76
C LEU A 11 8.23 -1.01 -19.90
N PHE A 12 9.04 -0.30 -20.68
CA PHE A 12 8.99 1.16 -20.78
C PHE A 12 7.93 1.68 -21.76
N LEU A 13 7.49 0.85 -22.72
CA LEU A 13 6.59 1.30 -23.80
C LEU A 13 5.10 1.29 -23.43
N GLY A 14 4.73 0.81 -22.24
CA GLY A 14 3.34 0.79 -21.76
C GLY A 14 2.87 2.08 -21.08
N PHE A 15 3.78 2.98 -20.72
CA PHE A 15 3.51 4.19 -19.94
C PHE A 15 3.01 5.38 -20.78
N ILE A 16 2.83 5.23 -22.09
CA ILE A 16 2.62 6.37 -22.99
C ILE A 16 1.13 6.62 -23.21
N GLY A 17 0.52 7.32 -22.27
CA GLY A 17 -0.75 7.99 -22.47
C GLY A 17 -0.75 9.29 -21.66
N TRP A 18 -0.99 10.42 -22.33
CA TRP A 18 -1.09 11.78 -21.78
C TRP A 18 0.27 12.48 -21.56
N SER A 19 0.35 13.76 -21.95
CA SER A 19 1.56 14.60 -22.01
C SER A 19 2.12 14.94 -20.61
N GLN A 20 2.55 13.92 -19.87
CA GLN A 20 3.11 14.04 -18.53
C GLN A 20 4.64 14.07 -18.60
N THR A 21 5.27 14.92 -17.79
CA THR A 21 6.73 14.92 -17.69
C THR A 21 7.12 13.71 -16.85
N THR A 22 8.18 13.01 -17.25
CA THR A 22 8.77 11.96 -16.41
C THR A 22 9.95 12.52 -15.67
N TYR A 23 9.92 12.45 -14.36
CA TYR A 23 11.04 12.79 -13.50
C TYR A 23 11.72 11.54 -12.97
N TYR A 24 13.03 11.60 -12.85
CA TYR A 24 13.88 10.54 -12.31
C TYR A 24 14.51 11.04 -11.02
N SER A 25 14.49 10.20 -9.98
CA SER A 25 15.28 10.51 -8.79
C SER A 25 16.76 10.28 -9.08
N VAL A 26 17.57 11.33 -9.07
CA VAL A 26 19.01 11.27 -9.33
C VAL A 26 19.84 11.35 -8.05
N SER A 27 19.20 11.63 -6.92
CA SER A 27 19.81 11.61 -5.59
C SER A 27 18.84 11.12 -4.51
N THR A 28 19.37 10.68 -3.38
CA THR A 28 18.57 10.37 -2.19
C THR A 28 18.18 11.66 -1.50
N GLY A 29 16.91 11.81 -1.14
CA GLY A 29 16.46 13.02 -0.47
C GLY A 29 14.95 13.18 -0.34
N ASN A 30 14.54 14.42 -0.07
CA ASN A 30 13.15 14.77 0.11
C ASN A 30 12.46 14.97 -1.25
N TRP A 31 11.23 14.46 -1.40
CA TRP A 31 10.40 14.67 -2.60
C TRP A 31 10.29 16.14 -3.00
N ASN A 32 10.25 17.07 -2.04
CA ASN A 32 10.14 18.51 -2.30
C ASN A 32 11.47 19.23 -2.58
N SER A 33 12.53 18.48 -2.82
CA SER A 33 13.81 19.06 -3.23
C SER A 33 13.97 18.92 -4.74
N ALA A 34 14.07 20.04 -5.46
CA ALA A 34 14.37 20.00 -6.89
C ALA A 34 15.72 19.31 -7.18
N ALA A 35 16.66 19.30 -6.23
CA ALA A 35 17.93 18.59 -6.36
C ALA A 35 17.80 17.05 -6.39
N VAL A 36 16.63 16.50 -6.02
CA VAL A 36 16.34 15.07 -6.12
C VAL A 36 15.94 14.69 -7.54
N TRP A 37 15.39 15.61 -8.33
CA TRP A 37 14.69 15.29 -9.55
C TRP A 37 15.31 15.91 -10.79
N ASP A 38 15.30 15.11 -11.86
CA ASP A 38 15.75 15.50 -13.18
C ASP A 38 14.83 14.88 -14.23
N THR A 39 14.66 15.51 -15.39
CA THR A 39 13.92 14.93 -16.52
C THR A 39 14.79 14.02 -17.38
N ASP A 40 16.11 14.06 -17.20
CA ASP A 40 17.09 13.11 -17.71
C ASP A 40 17.46 12.09 -16.61
N PRO A 41 17.34 10.77 -16.86
CA PRO A 41 17.79 9.77 -15.90
C PRO A 41 19.28 9.83 -15.52
N ALA A 42 20.13 10.47 -16.33
CA ALA A 42 21.56 10.67 -16.05
C ALA A 42 21.88 12.09 -15.55
N GLY A 43 20.86 12.91 -15.27
CA GLY A 43 21.02 14.29 -14.88
C GLY A 43 21.56 14.50 -13.46
N ALA A 44 21.80 15.76 -13.12
CA ALA A 44 22.40 16.16 -11.84
C ALA A 44 21.35 16.67 -10.83
N GLY A 45 20.09 16.79 -11.26
CA GLY A 45 18.99 17.31 -10.46
C GLY A 45 18.80 18.81 -10.70
N GLY A 46 17.59 19.30 -10.43
CA GLY A 46 17.24 20.72 -10.50
C GLY A 46 16.17 21.08 -11.52
N ASP A 47 15.62 20.10 -12.24
CA ASP A 47 14.59 20.36 -13.27
C ASP A 47 13.20 20.70 -12.69
N GLY A 48 13.04 20.59 -11.38
CA GLY A 48 11.81 20.93 -10.68
C GLY A 48 11.41 19.87 -9.67
N ILE A 49 10.18 19.97 -9.17
CA ILE A 49 9.57 18.96 -8.31
C ILE A 49 8.42 18.35 -9.13
N PRO A 50 8.29 17.01 -9.19
CA PRO A 50 7.19 16.38 -9.90
C PRO A 50 5.85 16.86 -9.36
N ALA A 51 4.97 17.29 -10.27
CA ALA A 51 3.59 17.60 -9.94
C ALA A 51 2.75 16.32 -9.80
N GLU A 52 1.52 16.44 -9.31
CA GLU A 52 0.58 15.33 -9.13
C GLU A 52 0.40 14.49 -10.40
N ALA A 53 0.27 15.14 -11.56
CA ALA A 53 0.05 14.47 -12.83
C ALA A 53 1.34 13.97 -13.51
N ASP A 54 2.52 14.25 -12.96
CA ASP A 54 3.78 13.79 -13.56
C ASP A 54 4.05 12.32 -13.22
N SER A 55 4.76 11.66 -14.13
CA SER A 55 5.29 10.32 -13.89
C SER A 55 6.62 10.43 -13.16
N VAL A 56 6.88 9.49 -12.25
CA VAL A 56 8.13 9.43 -11.51
C VAL A 56 8.79 8.06 -11.59
N VAL A 57 10.11 8.08 -11.68
CA VAL A 57 10.94 6.88 -11.61
C VAL A 57 11.89 7.04 -10.44
N ILE A 58 11.69 6.22 -9.40
CA ILE A 58 12.64 6.11 -8.31
C ILE A 58 13.78 5.19 -8.75
N GLN A 59 14.94 5.77 -9.04
CA GLN A 59 16.08 5.03 -9.58
C GLN A 59 16.77 4.13 -8.56
N LEU A 60 17.45 3.11 -9.07
CA LEU A 60 18.33 2.23 -8.30
C LEU A 60 19.29 3.04 -7.39
N GLY A 61 19.38 2.65 -6.12
CA GLY A 61 20.31 3.24 -5.16
C GLY A 61 19.86 4.58 -4.59
N THR A 62 18.68 5.07 -4.97
CA THR A 62 18.10 6.29 -4.40
C THR A 62 16.97 5.96 -3.43
N THR A 63 16.87 6.73 -2.35
CA THR A 63 15.71 6.73 -1.47
C THR A 63 15.06 8.11 -1.51
N VAL A 64 13.79 8.15 -1.89
CA VAL A 64 12.99 9.37 -1.87
C VAL A 64 12.03 9.31 -0.70
N THR A 65 12.09 10.32 0.16
CA THR A 65 11.19 10.46 1.30
C THR A 65 10.18 11.55 1.03
N ILE A 66 8.89 11.22 1.18
CA ILE A 66 7.81 12.19 1.21
C ILE A 66 7.55 12.53 2.68
N PRO A 67 7.75 13.79 3.10
CA PRO A 67 7.56 14.20 4.48
C PRO A 67 6.07 14.24 4.86
N ASN A 68 5.80 14.19 6.17
CA ASN A 68 4.47 14.44 6.74
C ASN A 68 3.91 15.79 6.28
N ASN A 69 2.58 15.91 6.27
CA ASN A 69 1.86 17.12 5.89
C ASN A 69 2.06 17.54 4.42
N TYR A 70 2.29 16.57 3.54
CA TYR A 70 2.39 16.83 2.12
C TYR A 70 0.99 16.87 1.50
N GLY A 71 0.31 18.01 1.65
CA GLY A 71 -1.02 18.23 1.08
C GLY A 71 -0.94 18.56 -0.41
N THR A 72 -0.90 17.54 -1.27
CA THR A 72 -0.93 17.77 -2.72
C THR A 72 -2.32 17.81 -3.32
N ALA A 73 -3.29 17.12 -2.74
CA ALA A 73 -4.65 17.11 -3.26
C ALA A 73 -5.67 16.68 -2.21
N ALA A 74 -6.91 17.09 -2.43
CA ALA A 74 -8.03 16.49 -1.74
C ALA A 74 -8.12 15.01 -2.13
N HIS A 75 -8.46 14.18 -1.15
CA HIS A 75 -8.89 12.81 -1.40
C HIS A 75 -9.99 12.82 -2.47
N PRO A 76 -9.93 11.96 -3.52
CA PRO A 76 -10.97 11.92 -4.53
C PRO A 76 -12.31 11.68 -3.82
N GLY A 77 -13.16 12.70 -3.83
CA GLY A 77 -14.47 12.68 -3.19
C GLY A 77 -15.46 11.90 -4.04
N GLY A 78 -16.35 11.17 -3.39
CA GLY A 78 -17.46 10.48 -4.04
C GLY A 78 -18.37 9.83 -3.01
N ALA A 79 -19.64 9.60 -3.36
CA ALA A 79 -20.61 8.95 -2.47
C ALA A 79 -20.16 7.56 -1.99
N CYS A 80 -19.22 6.94 -2.70
CA CYS A 80 -18.63 5.63 -2.37
C CYS A 80 -17.40 5.68 -1.48
N VAL A 81 -16.86 6.87 -1.25
CA VAL A 81 -15.65 7.09 -0.45
C VAL A 81 -15.98 7.49 0.98
N THR A 82 -17.22 7.94 1.25
CA THR A 82 -17.69 8.32 2.59
C THR A 82 -17.72 7.17 3.60
N GLY A 83 -17.61 5.92 3.14
CA GLY A 83 -17.50 4.73 3.98
C GLY A 83 -16.08 4.44 4.48
N VAL A 84 -15.04 4.98 3.83
CA VAL A 84 -13.65 4.87 4.31
C VAL A 84 -13.38 6.04 5.25
N PRO A 85 -12.83 5.81 6.45
CA PRO A 85 -12.52 6.89 7.39
C PRO A 85 -11.50 7.87 6.79
N THR A 86 -11.98 8.97 6.20
CA THR A 86 -11.14 10.10 5.82
C THR A 86 -11.22 11.11 6.96
N ALA A 87 -10.14 11.28 7.72
CA ALA A 87 -10.14 12.33 8.73
C ALA A 87 -10.16 13.68 8.01
N ALA A 88 -11.04 14.59 8.46
CA ALA A 88 -11.02 15.97 7.99
C ALA A 88 -9.65 16.60 8.27
N GLY A 89 -9.04 17.23 7.27
CA GLY A 89 -7.72 17.87 7.40
C GLY A 89 -6.51 16.98 7.15
N ALA A 90 -6.67 15.78 6.57
CA ALA A 90 -5.56 14.95 6.13
C ALA A 90 -4.79 15.58 4.94
N ASP A 91 -3.47 15.66 5.07
CA ASP A 91 -2.57 16.07 4.00
C ASP A 91 -2.21 14.84 3.16
N ASN A 92 -2.87 14.69 2.01
CA ASN A 92 -2.68 13.52 1.17
C ASN A 92 -1.54 13.73 0.17
N PHE A 93 -0.60 12.79 0.13
CA PHE A 93 0.24 12.61 -1.05
C PHE A 93 -0.62 11.96 -2.14
N ARG A 94 -0.68 12.59 -3.31
CA ARG A 94 -1.37 12.04 -4.48
C ARG A 94 -0.47 12.10 -5.71
N ASN A 95 -0.40 10.98 -6.43
CA ASN A 95 0.21 10.91 -7.75
C ASN A 95 -0.77 10.26 -8.74
N ASP A 96 -1.08 11.02 -9.79
CA ASP A 96 -2.00 10.66 -10.86
C ASP A 96 -1.30 10.17 -12.13
N GLY A 97 -0.01 10.47 -12.30
CA GLY A 97 0.75 10.03 -13.45
C GLY A 97 1.08 8.54 -13.40
N GLY A 98 2.17 8.21 -12.71
CA GLY A 98 2.61 6.84 -12.54
C GLY A 98 3.90 6.78 -11.76
N VAL A 99 4.01 5.81 -10.86
CA VAL A 99 5.20 5.61 -10.02
C VAL A 99 5.88 4.30 -10.39
N LEU A 100 7.10 4.39 -10.92
CA LEU A 100 7.99 3.24 -11.08
C LEU A 100 9.07 3.27 -10.00
N ILE A 101 9.12 2.29 -9.12
CA ILE A 101 10.24 2.12 -8.19
C ILE A 101 11.14 1.01 -8.72
N GLN A 102 12.33 1.36 -9.22
CA GLN A 102 13.29 0.38 -9.72
C GLN A 102 13.83 -0.51 -8.59
N THR A 103 14.32 -1.70 -8.94
CA THR A 103 15.00 -2.57 -7.98
C THR A 103 16.13 -1.81 -7.28
N GLY A 104 16.15 -1.88 -5.94
CA GLY A 104 17.11 -1.16 -5.10
C GLY A 104 16.86 0.36 -4.96
N GLY A 105 15.83 0.90 -5.60
CA GLY A 105 15.27 2.22 -5.25
C GLY A 105 14.21 2.10 -4.14
N ALA A 106 13.95 3.19 -3.43
CA ALA A 106 12.96 3.21 -2.36
C ALA A 106 12.13 4.50 -2.33
N LEU A 107 10.81 4.35 -2.18
CA LEU A 107 9.89 5.45 -1.85
C LEU A 107 9.35 5.24 -0.45
N VAL A 108 9.51 6.26 0.39
CA VAL A 108 9.08 6.22 1.78
C VAL A 108 8.14 7.38 2.05
N PHE A 109 6.88 7.07 2.30
CA PHE A 109 5.90 8.00 2.85
C PHE A 109 5.81 7.75 4.35
N THR A 110 6.59 8.50 5.13
CA THR A 110 6.45 8.48 6.59
C THR A 110 5.37 9.47 6.96
N THR A 111 4.31 9.05 7.64
CA THR A 111 3.37 9.99 8.27
C THR A 111 3.02 9.52 9.66
N SER A 112 2.67 10.49 10.50
CA SER A 112 2.07 10.27 11.81
C SER A 112 0.75 11.02 11.81
N GLY A 113 -0.38 10.32 11.78
CA GLY A 113 -1.71 10.95 11.78
C GLY A 113 -2.60 10.42 10.67
N SER A 114 -3.45 11.29 10.12
CA SER A 114 -4.49 10.94 9.16
C SER A 114 -4.09 11.06 7.69
N ASP A 115 -2.83 11.38 7.40
CA ASP A 115 -2.34 11.59 6.03
C ASP A 115 -2.37 10.28 5.24
N HIS A 116 -2.81 10.34 3.99
CA HIS A 116 -2.94 9.17 3.14
C HIS A 116 -2.03 9.24 1.91
N PHE A 117 -1.68 8.06 1.40
CA PHE A 117 -0.94 7.92 0.16
C PHE A 117 -1.89 7.44 -0.95
N ILE A 118 -2.03 8.22 -2.01
CA ILE A 118 -3.02 8.00 -3.06
C ILE A 118 -2.31 7.81 -4.40
N LEU A 119 -2.60 6.69 -5.06
CA LEU A 119 -2.12 6.37 -6.39
C LEU A 119 -3.31 6.21 -7.34
N THR A 120 -3.30 6.89 -8.48
CA THR A 120 -4.35 6.76 -9.50
C THR A 120 -3.82 6.40 -10.89
N GLY A 121 -2.51 6.55 -11.10
CA GLY A 121 -1.80 6.22 -12.32
C GLY A 121 -1.49 4.73 -12.53
N GLN A 122 -0.51 4.47 -13.40
CA GLN A 122 0.11 3.14 -13.54
C GLN A 122 1.34 3.05 -12.63
N ASN A 123 1.26 2.18 -11.62
CA ASN A 123 2.27 2.10 -10.57
C ASN A 123 2.89 0.72 -10.54
N ARG A 124 4.22 0.67 -10.50
CA ARG A 124 4.98 -0.59 -10.48
C ARG A 124 6.13 -0.52 -9.49
N ILE A 125 6.15 -1.47 -8.57
CA ILE A 125 7.10 -1.53 -7.47
C ILE A 125 8.02 -2.73 -7.71
N LEU A 126 9.25 -2.47 -8.16
CA LEU A 126 10.34 -3.44 -8.27
C LEU A 126 11.33 -3.31 -7.10
N GLY A 127 11.39 -2.14 -6.47
CA GLY A 127 12.20 -1.82 -5.30
C GLY A 127 11.38 -1.83 -4.01
N SER A 128 11.52 -0.78 -3.21
CA SER A 128 10.83 -0.66 -1.92
C SER A 128 9.77 0.44 -1.92
N LEU A 129 8.55 0.12 -1.51
CA LEU A 129 7.52 1.09 -1.15
C LEU A 129 7.16 0.93 0.33
N THR A 130 7.30 2.00 1.11
CA THR A 130 6.84 2.06 2.50
C THR A 130 5.81 3.16 2.63
N VAL A 131 4.59 2.81 3.03
CA VAL A 131 3.52 3.74 3.34
C VAL A 131 3.24 3.64 4.83
N GLY A 132 3.52 4.69 5.59
CA GLY A 132 3.40 4.69 7.05
C GLY A 132 1.97 4.68 7.58
N ASN A 133 0.98 4.87 6.71
CA ASN A 133 -0.44 4.87 7.05
C ASN A 133 -1.23 4.14 5.93
N ARG A 134 -2.40 4.65 5.54
CA ARG A 134 -3.27 4.04 4.54
C ARG A 134 -2.81 4.32 3.10
N LEU A 135 -2.84 3.27 2.27
CA LEU A 135 -2.71 3.37 0.81
C LEU A 135 -4.09 3.32 0.16
N TYR A 136 -4.38 4.28 -0.71
CA TYR A 136 -5.50 4.22 -1.64
C TYR A 136 -4.98 3.97 -3.05
N ASN A 137 -5.42 2.88 -3.67
CA ASN A 137 -5.22 2.64 -5.09
C ASN A 137 -6.52 2.87 -5.86
N TYR A 138 -6.52 3.86 -6.73
CA TYR A 138 -7.59 4.15 -7.71
C TYR A 138 -7.15 3.87 -9.14
N GLY A 139 -5.92 3.39 -9.34
CA GLY A 139 -5.32 3.11 -10.64
C GLY A 139 -4.87 1.68 -10.78
N GLU A 140 -3.74 1.49 -11.47
CA GLU A 140 -3.04 0.21 -11.53
C GLU A 140 -1.88 0.21 -10.53
N LEU A 141 -1.77 -0.85 -9.74
CA LEU A 141 -0.65 -1.09 -8.84
C LEU A 141 -0.14 -2.52 -9.01
N VAL A 142 1.12 -2.66 -9.41
CA VAL A 142 1.80 -3.95 -9.49
C VAL A 142 2.99 -3.96 -8.53
N VAL A 143 2.91 -4.79 -7.48
CA VAL A 143 4.01 -5.06 -6.57
C VAL A 143 4.67 -6.37 -6.99
N GLU A 144 5.90 -6.28 -7.45
CA GLU A 144 6.61 -7.39 -8.07
C GLU A 144 7.17 -8.38 -7.04
N SER A 145 7.39 -9.61 -7.49
CA SER A 145 8.06 -10.59 -6.65
C SER A 145 9.49 -10.13 -6.33
N GLY A 146 9.85 -10.07 -5.05
CA GLY A 146 11.16 -9.60 -4.59
C GLY A 146 11.25 -8.10 -4.34
N ALA A 147 10.16 -7.35 -4.56
CA ALA A 147 10.03 -6.01 -4.01
C ALA A 147 9.99 -6.03 -2.48
N THR A 148 10.00 -4.86 -1.87
CA THR A 148 9.59 -4.66 -0.48
C THR A 148 8.38 -3.75 -0.49
N PHE A 149 7.31 -4.17 0.17
CA PHE A 149 6.08 -3.40 0.25
C PHE A 149 5.54 -3.50 1.66
N SER A 150 5.46 -2.34 2.32
CA SER A 150 5.02 -2.21 3.70
C SER A 150 3.92 -1.17 3.78
N LEU A 151 2.82 -1.53 4.41
CA LEU A 151 1.73 -0.64 4.78
C LEU A 151 1.68 -0.56 6.30
N GLY A 152 1.54 0.64 6.84
CA GLY A 152 1.41 0.87 8.28
C GLY A 152 -0.03 0.88 8.78
N ASN A 153 -0.99 0.80 7.87
CA ASN A 153 -2.42 0.78 8.14
C ASN A 153 -3.13 0.10 6.94
N ASP A 154 -4.36 0.50 6.65
CA ASP A 154 -5.21 -0.15 5.66
C ASP A 154 -4.75 -0.06 4.19
N LEU A 155 -5.31 -0.97 3.39
CA LEU A 155 -5.28 -0.94 1.93
C LEU A 155 -6.68 -0.66 1.38
N ALA A 156 -6.87 0.42 0.65
CA ALA A 156 -8.13 0.76 0.00
C ALA A 156 -8.03 0.63 -1.53
N LEU A 157 -8.92 -0.17 -2.11
CA LEU A 157 -9.00 -0.45 -3.54
C LEU A 157 -10.27 0.18 -4.11
N GLY A 158 -10.10 1.16 -4.98
CA GLY A 158 -11.17 2.03 -5.42
C GLY A 158 -11.62 1.86 -6.86
N LEU A 159 -12.92 2.05 -7.09
CA LEU A 159 -13.56 2.23 -8.38
C LEU A 159 -13.31 1.05 -9.34
N SER A 160 -12.47 1.26 -10.35
CA SER A 160 -12.08 0.28 -11.36
C SER A 160 -10.57 -0.01 -11.31
N SER A 161 -9.96 0.13 -10.13
CA SER A 161 -8.54 -0.11 -9.92
C SER A 161 -8.14 -1.57 -10.14
N SER A 162 -6.87 -1.78 -10.45
CA SER A 162 -6.25 -3.10 -10.55
C SER A 162 -5.07 -3.15 -9.60
N THR A 163 -5.05 -4.13 -8.71
CA THR A 163 -3.96 -4.34 -7.76
C THR A 163 -3.41 -5.75 -7.91
N MET A 164 -2.13 -5.88 -8.22
CA MET A 164 -1.43 -7.14 -8.29
C MET A 164 -0.31 -7.17 -7.25
N ILE A 165 -0.40 -8.08 -6.28
CA ILE A 165 0.63 -8.28 -5.25
C ILE A 165 1.27 -9.65 -5.46
N ASN A 166 2.53 -9.65 -5.89
CA ASN A 166 3.32 -10.86 -6.17
C ASN A 166 4.33 -11.20 -5.05
N GLN A 167 4.08 -10.70 -3.84
CA GLN A 167 4.88 -10.97 -2.64
C GLN A 167 3.98 -11.16 -1.41
N ALA A 168 4.57 -11.51 -0.27
CA ALA A 168 3.86 -11.45 1.00
C ALA A 168 3.69 -9.98 1.43
N LEU A 169 2.50 -9.65 1.95
CA LEU A 169 2.20 -8.40 2.63
C LEU A 169 1.58 -8.76 3.98
N ASP A 170 2.21 -8.33 5.06
CA ASP A 170 1.68 -8.51 6.41
C ASP A 170 1.03 -7.22 6.85
N LEU A 171 -0.29 -7.24 7.06
CA LEU A 171 -1.03 -6.15 7.67
C LEU A 171 -1.05 -6.34 9.19
N ALA A 172 -0.94 -5.24 9.95
CA ALA A 172 -0.95 -5.31 11.40
C ALA A 172 -2.35 -5.67 11.93
N ALA A 173 -2.44 -5.96 13.23
CA ALA A 173 -3.74 -6.12 13.87
C ALA A 173 -4.47 -4.76 13.90
N GLY A 174 -5.71 -4.74 13.41
CA GLY A 174 -6.51 -3.52 13.24
C GLY A 174 -6.50 -2.93 11.83
N ASP A 175 -5.64 -3.46 10.94
CA ASP A 175 -5.56 -3.01 9.55
C ASP A 175 -6.52 -3.80 8.65
N ASP A 176 -7.25 -3.08 7.82
CA ASP A 176 -8.34 -3.58 6.98
C ASP A 176 -8.02 -3.50 5.48
N ILE A 177 -8.84 -4.18 4.67
CA ILE A 177 -8.90 -4.00 3.22
C ILE A 177 -10.25 -3.38 2.86
N TYR A 178 -10.25 -2.21 2.24
CA TYR A 178 -11.46 -1.55 1.77
C TYR A 178 -11.66 -1.80 0.28
N LEU A 179 -12.82 -2.32 -0.12
CA LEU A 179 -13.26 -2.44 -1.51
C LEU A 179 -14.33 -1.39 -1.79
N LEU A 180 -14.05 -0.48 -2.73
CA LEU A 180 -14.94 0.65 -3.03
C LEU A 180 -15.44 0.54 -4.47
N GLY A 181 -16.72 0.19 -4.62
CA GLY A 181 -17.32 0.01 -5.94
C GLY A 181 -17.05 -1.36 -6.54
N THR A 182 -17.61 -1.61 -7.72
CA THR A 182 -17.74 -2.95 -8.31
C THR A 182 -16.58 -3.37 -9.21
N GLY A 183 -15.66 -2.46 -9.54
CA GLY A 183 -14.65 -2.70 -10.58
C GLY A 183 -13.24 -2.94 -10.05
N ALA A 184 -12.97 -2.69 -8.76
CA ALA A 184 -11.65 -2.85 -8.19
C ALA A 184 -11.27 -4.33 -8.17
N THR A 185 -10.00 -4.66 -8.45
CA THR A 185 -9.52 -6.04 -8.40
C THR A 185 -8.25 -6.18 -7.54
N LEU A 186 -8.15 -7.30 -6.82
CA LEU A 186 -6.95 -7.70 -6.09
C LEU A 186 -6.51 -9.10 -6.54
N CYS A 187 -5.31 -9.17 -7.08
CA CYS A 187 -4.77 -10.32 -7.77
C CYS A 187 -3.30 -10.51 -7.43
N GLY A 188 -2.69 -11.56 -8.00
CA GLY A 188 -1.27 -11.81 -7.91
C GLY A 188 -0.94 -13.18 -7.35
N SER A 189 0.35 -13.48 -7.35
CA SER A 189 0.91 -14.75 -6.86
C SER A 189 1.29 -14.72 -5.38
N GLY A 190 1.22 -13.55 -4.76
CA GLY A 190 1.58 -13.32 -3.37
C GLY A 190 0.49 -13.71 -2.37
N SER A 191 0.59 -13.15 -1.17
CA SER A 191 -0.38 -13.37 -0.10
C SER A 191 -0.50 -12.15 0.79
N ILE A 192 -1.70 -11.90 1.34
CA ILE A 192 -1.90 -10.94 2.42
C ILE A 192 -2.15 -11.69 3.71
N SER A 193 -1.34 -11.44 4.73
CA SER A 193 -1.65 -11.84 6.10
C SER A 193 -2.51 -10.77 6.72
N LEU A 194 -3.77 -11.11 7.00
CA LEU A 194 -4.64 -10.26 7.81
C LEU A 194 -4.30 -10.53 9.28
N GLY A 195 -4.37 -9.51 10.13
CA GLY A 195 -4.12 -9.58 11.57
C GLY A 195 -4.94 -10.65 12.31
N THR A 196 -4.90 -10.67 13.64
CA THR A 196 -5.71 -11.62 14.43
C THR A 196 -7.22 -11.43 14.24
N ALA A 197 -7.97 -12.54 14.32
CA ALA A 197 -9.39 -12.69 13.93
C ALA A 197 -10.45 -11.72 14.51
N ALA A 198 -10.10 -10.85 15.46
CA ALA A 198 -11.04 -9.85 15.99
C ALA A 198 -11.26 -8.66 15.04
N ASP A 199 -10.28 -8.39 14.16
CA ASP A 199 -10.20 -7.16 13.35
C ASP A 199 -10.09 -7.44 11.84
N GLN A 200 -10.55 -8.60 11.36
CA GLN A 200 -10.38 -8.98 9.95
C GLN A 200 -11.56 -8.50 9.10
N LEU A 201 -11.59 -7.22 8.75
CA LEU A 201 -12.64 -6.72 7.88
C LEU A 201 -12.06 -6.38 6.50
N ILE A 202 -12.22 -7.33 5.58
CA ILE A 202 -12.45 -6.93 4.19
C ILE A 202 -13.79 -6.20 4.20
N GLN A 203 -13.77 -4.88 4.05
CA GLN A 203 -14.93 -4.01 4.11
C GLN A 203 -15.39 -3.67 2.68
N GLU A 204 -16.64 -4.00 2.39
CA GLU A 204 -17.23 -3.85 1.06
C GLU A 204 -18.17 -2.65 1.03
N TYR A 205 -17.94 -1.71 0.11
CA TYR A 205 -18.77 -0.52 -0.06
C TYR A 205 -19.24 -0.36 -1.50
N CYS A 206 -20.39 0.29 -1.68
CA CYS A 206 -20.89 0.67 -3.00
C CYS A 206 -21.06 -0.49 -3.98
N GLY A 207 -21.59 -1.61 -3.49
CA GLY A 207 -21.79 -2.80 -4.30
C GLY A 207 -20.51 -3.57 -4.58
N ALA A 208 -19.40 -3.23 -3.91
CA ALA A 208 -18.25 -4.11 -3.84
C ALA A 208 -18.65 -5.51 -3.37
N ASN A 209 -17.97 -6.50 -3.92
CA ASN A 209 -18.14 -7.90 -3.65
C ASN A 209 -16.75 -8.56 -3.76
N LYS A 210 -16.22 -9.04 -2.65
CA LYS A 210 -14.89 -9.65 -2.58
C LYS A 210 -14.79 -10.94 -3.38
N GLU A 211 -15.88 -11.70 -3.53
CA GLU A 211 -15.89 -12.92 -4.34
C GLU A 211 -15.67 -12.62 -5.83
N ASP A 212 -16.14 -11.47 -6.32
CA ASP A 212 -15.96 -11.03 -7.71
C ASP A 212 -14.65 -10.24 -7.93
N GLN A 213 -14.17 -9.58 -6.88
CA GLN A 213 -13.05 -8.63 -6.97
C GLN A 213 -11.71 -9.24 -6.60
N PHE A 214 -11.69 -10.41 -5.98
CA PHE A 214 -10.46 -11.15 -5.71
C PHE A 214 -10.20 -12.19 -6.79
N CYS A 215 -9.03 -12.12 -7.42
CA CYS A 215 -8.65 -13.12 -8.42
C CYS A 215 -8.54 -14.50 -7.80
N LEU A 216 -8.97 -15.50 -8.56
CA LEU A 216 -8.79 -16.92 -8.23
C LEU A 216 -7.32 -17.21 -7.92
N GLY A 217 -7.07 -17.79 -6.75
CA GLY A 217 -5.75 -18.20 -6.29
C GLY A 217 -4.97 -17.14 -5.51
N PHE A 218 -5.48 -15.91 -5.37
CA PHE A 218 -4.93 -14.96 -4.41
C PHE A 218 -5.15 -15.46 -2.98
N ARG A 219 -4.12 -15.36 -2.13
CA ARG A 219 -4.09 -16.02 -0.83
C ARG A 219 -4.25 -15.03 0.30
N PHE A 220 -5.25 -15.27 1.14
CA PHE A 220 -5.34 -14.65 2.46
C PHE A 220 -4.83 -15.62 3.50
N LEU A 221 -3.84 -15.19 4.28
CA LEU A 221 -3.35 -15.92 5.43
C LEU A 221 -4.05 -15.36 6.67
N MET A 222 -4.73 -16.22 7.41
CA MET A 222 -5.19 -15.87 8.74
C MET A 222 -4.09 -16.27 9.71
N MET A 223 -3.58 -15.31 10.50
CA MET A 223 -2.72 -15.66 11.62
C MET A 223 -3.54 -16.46 12.63
N ALA A 224 -3.15 -17.73 12.82
CA ALA A 224 -3.71 -18.56 13.87
C ALA A 224 -3.50 -17.84 15.21
N LEU A 225 -4.56 -17.73 16.01
CA LEU A 225 -4.41 -17.29 17.39
C LEU A 225 -3.39 -18.20 18.08
N PRO A 226 -2.46 -17.66 18.88
CA PRO A 226 -1.59 -18.50 19.68
C PRO A 226 -2.49 -19.43 20.51
N GLU A 227 -2.26 -20.74 20.43
CA GLU A 227 -3.01 -21.71 21.20
C GLU A 227 -2.99 -21.27 22.67
N ILE A 228 -4.16 -20.92 23.21
CA ILE A 228 -4.29 -20.69 24.64
C ILE A 228 -3.99 -22.05 25.27
N PRO A 229 -2.89 -22.22 26.02
CA PRO A 229 -2.61 -23.48 26.67
C PRO A 229 -3.83 -23.83 27.54
N PRO A 230 -4.29 -25.09 27.53
CA PRO A 230 -5.49 -25.48 28.25
C PRO A 230 -5.40 -24.98 29.68
N ARG A 231 -6.41 -24.21 30.10
CA ARG A 231 -6.49 -23.64 31.44
C ARG A 231 -6.22 -24.76 32.44
N ALA A 232 -5.16 -24.63 33.25
CA ALA A 232 -4.86 -25.59 34.29
C ALA A 232 -6.15 -25.83 35.11
N PRO A 233 -6.51 -27.09 35.40
CA PRO A 233 -7.72 -27.39 36.14
C PRO A 233 -7.72 -26.58 37.43
N THR A 234 -8.76 -25.76 37.61
CA THR A 234 -8.95 -24.98 38.83
C THR A 234 -8.87 -25.95 40.01
N PRO A 235 -7.98 -25.74 41.00
CA PRO A 235 -7.94 -26.62 42.16
C PRO A 235 -9.31 -26.61 42.83
N HIS A 236 -9.97 -27.77 42.82
CA HIS A 236 -11.16 -27.99 43.63
C HIS A 236 -10.73 -27.98 45.09
N TYR A 237 -10.87 -26.83 45.74
CA TYR A 237 -10.78 -26.75 47.19
C TYR A 237 -11.97 -27.53 47.77
N PRO A 238 -11.75 -28.59 48.56
CA PRO A 238 -12.83 -29.27 49.22
C PRO A 238 -13.54 -28.28 50.16
N CYS A 239 -14.87 -28.20 50.04
CA CYS A 239 -15.72 -27.48 50.98
C CYS A 239 -15.55 -28.13 52.37
N ILE A 240 -14.75 -27.51 53.24
CA ILE A 240 -14.67 -27.90 54.65
C ILE A 240 -15.96 -27.38 55.32
N LEU A 241 -16.96 -28.27 55.42
CA LEU A 241 -18.10 -28.08 56.31
C LEU A 241 -17.58 -28.13 57.76
N SER A 242 -17.39 -26.94 58.34
CA SER A 242 -17.18 -26.77 59.78
C SER A 242 -18.47 -27.16 60.52
N THR A 243 -18.55 -28.39 61.03
CA THR A 243 -19.55 -28.75 62.03
C THR A 243 -19.17 -28.11 63.37
N GLY A 244 -19.74 -26.94 63.66
CA GLY A 244 -19.71 -26.37 65.01
C GLY A 244 -20.47 -27.29 65.96
N ARG A 245 -19.77 -27.83 66.97
CA ARG A 245 -20.37 -28.42 68.17
C ARG A 245 -20.70 -27.32 69.18
N GLN A 246 -21.77 -27.60 69.91
CA GLN A 246 -22.38 -26.87 71.03
C GLN A 246 -21.39 -26.40 72.10
#